data_AF-A8ZQH6-F1
#
_entry.id   AF-A8ZQH6-F1
#
_cell.length_a   1.000
_cell.length_b   1.000
_cell.length_c   1.000
_cell.angle_alpha   90.00
_cell.angle_beta   90.00
_cell.angle_gamma   90.00
#
_symmetry.space_group_name_H-M   'P 1'
#
loop_
_entity.id
_entity.type
_entity.pdbx_description
1 polymer ?
#
loop_
_entity_poly.entity_id
_entity_poly.type
_entity_poly.pdbx_seq_one_letter_code
_entity_poly.pdbx_strand_id
1 'polypeptide(L)'
;MRLGQGLNQKELTAKANVHLQSIGKIERGKTTKLNHKTKNGLAYALGVPAEYFEAVCRGIAVEAASRLKFCQLAECWERSRIHYGCL
;
A
#
# COMPACT_ATOMS: atom_id res chain seq x y z
N MET A 1 -10.97 -0.25 4.18
CA MET A 1 -9.73 -0.73 3.55
C MET A 1 -10.01 -1.50 2.26
N ARG A 2 -10.42 -2.78 2.27
CA ARG A 2 -10.65 -3.55 1.02
C ARG A 2 -11.96 -3.25 0.27
N LEU A 3 -13.02 -2.90 1.00
CA LEU A 3 -14.33 -2.59 0.41
C LEU A 3 -14.27 -1.37 -0.52
N GLY A 4 -13.43 -0.39 -0.20
CA GLY A 4 -13.19 0.77 -1.07
C GLY A 4 -12.45 0.45 -2.38
N GLN A 5 -11.90 -0.77 -2.50
CA GLN A 5 -11.30 -1.29 -3.73
C GLN A 5 -12.16 -2.39 -4.38
N GLY A 6 -13.38 -2.63 -3.87
CA GLY A 6 -14.26 -3.70 -4.37
C GLY A 6 -13.79 -5.12 -4.07
N LEU A 7 -12.82 -5.31 -3.17
CA LEU A 7 -12.19 -6.61 -2.92
C LEU A 7 -12.85 -7.36 -1.74
N ASN A 8 -13.06 -8.66 -1.92
CA ASN A 8 -13.32 -9.60 -0.84
C ASN A 8 -12.02 -10.04 -0.13
N GLN A 9 -12.12 -10.74 1.01
CA GLN A 9 -10.92 -11.15 1.76
C GLN A 9 -10.02 -12.11 0.98
N LYS A 10 -10.59 -13.06 0.23
CA LYS A 10 -9.80 -14.03 -0.55
C LYS A 10 -9.03 -13.33 -1.68
N GLU A 11 -9.67 -12.40 -2.36
CA GLU A 11 -9.03 -11.58 -3.41
C GLU A 11 -7.90 -10.73 -2.84
N LEU A 12 -8.12 -10.09 -1.69
CA LEU A 12 -7.06 -9.35 -1.02
C LEU A 12 -5.90 -10.25 -0.61
N THR A 13 -6.16 -11.46 -0.10
CA THR A 13 -5.10 -12.39 0.30
C THR A 13 -4.25 -12.83 -0.88
N ALA A 14 -4.89 -13.13 -2.01
CA ALA A 14 -4.20 -13.52 -3.23
C ALA A 14 -3.36 -12.37 -3.77
N LYS A 15 -3.94 -11.17 -3.86
CA LYS A 15 -3.27 -9.99 -4.39
C LYS A 15 -2.13 -9.48 -3.50
N ALA A 16 -2.29 -9.54 -2.19
CA ALA A 16 -1.28 -9.12 -1.23
C ALA A 16 -0.24 -10.20 -0.92
N ASN A 17 -0.47 -11.45 -1.34
CA ASN A 17 0.31 -12.62 -0.94
C ASN A 17 0.45 -12.74 0.59
N VAL A 18 -0.68 -12.58 1.29
CA VAL A 18 -0.78 -12.64 2.76
C VAL A 18 -1.85 -13.65 3.13
N HIS A 19 -1.57 -14.49 4.13
CA HIS A 19 -2.49 -15.53 4.56
C HIS A 19 -3.83 -14.96 5.07
N LEU A 20 -4.94 -15.65 4.77
CA LEU A 20 -6.31 -15.22 5.12
C LEU A 20 -6.51 -14.96 6.61
N GLN A 21 -5.95 -15.81 7.46
CA GLN A 21 -6.01 -15.58 8.92
C GLN A 21 -5.29 -14.30 9.35
N SER A 22 -4.19 -13.95 8.69
CA SER A 22 -3.45 -12.71 8.97
C SER A 22 -4.27 -11.50 8.56
N ILE A 23 -4.86 -11.50 7.36
CA ILE A 23 -5.80 -10.45 6.92
C ILE A 23 -6.95 -10.30 7.91
N GLY A 24 -7.57 -11.40 8.35
CA GLY A 24 -8.65 -11.34 9.32
C GLY A 24 -8.23 -10.78 10.69
N LYS A 25 -6.99 -11.02 11.15
CA LYS A 25 -6.45 -10.40 12.38
C LYS A 25 -6.21 -8.90 12.19
N ILE A 26 -5.71 -8.49 11.03
CA ILE A 26 -5.46 -7.08 10.69
C ILE A 26 -6.77 -6.30 10.63
N GLU A 27 -7.77 -6.81 9.92
CA GLU A 27 -9.07 -6.13 9.78
C GLU A 27 -9.82 -5.99 11.12
N ARG A 28 -9.60 -6.91 12.07
CA ARG A 28 -10.16 -6.83 13.43
C ARG A 28 -9.29 -6.04 14.42
N GLY A 29 -8.21 -5.40 13.96
CA GLY A 29 -7.31 -4.62 14.82
C GLY A 29 -6.49 -5.46 15.82
N LYS A 30 -6.43 -6.79 15.66
CA LYS A 30 -5.63 -7.68 16.54
C LYS A 30 -4.14 -7.68 16.21
N THR A 31 -3.75 -7.06 15.09
CA THR A 31 -2.36 -6.95 14.66
C THR A 31 -1.91 -5.49 14.80
N THR A 32 -1.05 -5.23 15.77
CA THR A 32 -0.52 -3.89 16.06
C THR A 32 0.78 -3.58 15.33
N LYS A 33 1.47 -4.61 14.81
CA LYS A 33 2.70 -4.48 14.02
C LYS A 33 2.63 -5.34 12.77
N LEU A 34 2.93 -4.73 11.62
CA LEU A 34 3.03 -5.41 10.34
C LEU A 34 4.49 -5.54 9.93
N ASN A 35 4.90 -6.73 9.51
CA ASN A 35 6.24 -6.93 8.93
C ASN A 35 6.33 -6.27 7.55
N HIS A 36 7.55 -6.03 7.08
CA HIS A 36 7.82 -5.35 5.80
C HIS A 36 7.13 -6.02 4.60
N LYS A 37 7.21 -7.36 4.52
CA LYS A 37 6.56 -8.14 3.46
C LYS A 37 5.04 -7.93 3.41
N THR A 38 4.38 -7.96 4.57
CA THR A 38 2.93 -7.79 4.69
C THR A 38 2.52 -6.36 4.36
N LYS A 39 3.26 -5.34 4.83
CA LYS A 39 2.99 -3.94 4.46
C LYS A 39 3.05 -3.76 2.95
N ASN A 40 4.12 -4.23 2.30
CA ASN A 40 4.31 -4.04 0.86
C ASN A 40 3.27 -4.81 0.04
N GLY A 41 2.92 -6.02 0.46
CA GLY A 41 1.85 -6.79 -0.18
C GLY A 41 0.49 -6.06 -0.10
N LEU A 42 0.15 -5.53 1.07
CA LEU A 42 -1.08 -4.76 1.26
C LEU A 42 -1.07 -3.43 0.49
N ALA A 43 0.05 -2.72 0.49
CA ALA A 43 0.28 -1.48 -0.26
C ALA A 43 0.03 -1.69 -1.75
N TYR A 44 0.66 -2.72 -2.31
CA TYR A 44 0.45 -3.12 -3.70
C TYR A 44 -1.01 -3.51 -3.99
N ALA A 45 -1.61 -4.34 -3.13
CA ALA A 45 -2.96 -4.83 -3.36
C ALA A 45 -4.01 -3.72 -3.33
N LEU A 46 -3.80 -2.71 -2.48
CA LEU A 46 -4.76 -1.62 -2.23
C LEU A 46 -4.38 -0.32 -2.93
N GLY A 47 -3.23 -0.26 -3.61
CA GLY A 47 -2.77 0.93 -4.32
C GLY A 47 -2.50 2.12 -3.40
N VAL A 48 -2.01 1.87 -2.18
CA VAL A 48 -1.67 2.91 -1.19
C VAL A 48 -0.18 2.79 -0.80
N PRO A 49 0.48 3.87 -0.37
CA PRO A 49 1.85 3.82 0.11
C PRO A 49 2.01 2.87 1.31
N ALA A 50 3.16 2.19 1.45
CA ALA A 50 3.41 1.27 2.56
C ALA A 50 3.48 1.99 3.92
N GLU A 51 3.88 3.27 3.89
CA GLU A 51 3.96 4.20 5.00
C GLU A 51 2.59 4.47 5.63
N TYR A 52 1.51 4.36 4.83
CA TYR A 52 0.14 4.44 5.33
C TYR A 52 -0.08 3.41 6.44
N PHE A 53 0.37 2.17 6.23
CA PHE A 53 0.21 1.11 7.23
C PHE A 53 1.07 1.35 8.46
N GLU A 54 2.23 1.95 8.31
CA GLU A 54 3.09 2.29 9.43
C GLU A 54 2.49 3.39 10.31
N ALA A 55 1.98 4.45 9.69
CA ALA A 55 1.33 5.53 10.40
C ALA A 55 0.05 5.05 11.11
N VAL A 56 -0.76 4.20 10.45
CA VAL A 56 -1.91 3.54 11.09
C VAL A 56 -1.49 2.66 12.27
N CYS A 57 -0.44 1.84 12.13
CA CYS A 57 0.08 1.03 13.24
C CYS A 57 0.60 1.88 14.41
N ARG A 58 1.08 3.11 14.14
CA ARG A 58 1.56 4.07 15.15
C ARG A 58 0.44 4.96 15.72
N GLY A 59 -0.80 4.81 15.24
CA GLY A 59 -1.93 5.66 15.66
C GLY A 59 -1.82 7.10 15.16
N ILE A 60 -0.99 7.36 14.16
CA ILE A 60 -0.89 8.67 13.52
C ILE A 60 -2.08 8.80 12.57
N ALA A 61 -2.82 9.90 12.68
CA ALA A 61 -3.90 10.21 11.74
C ALA A 61 -3.30 10.38 10.34
N VAL A 62 -3.61 9.44 9.45
CA VAL A 62 -3.24 9.54 8.04
C VAL A 62 -4.46 10.08 7.31
N GLU A 63 -4.39 11.35 6.92
CA GLU A 63 -5.27 11.88 5.87
C GLU A 63 -5.17 10.91 4.69
N ALA A 64 -6.30 10.29 4.31
CA ALA A 64 -6.32 9.26 3.29
C ALA A 64 -5.68 9.86 2.04
N ALA A 65 -4.46 9.41 1.71
CA ALA A 65 -3.65 9.98 0.64
C ALA A 65 -4.51 10.00 -0.62
N SER A 66 -5.05 11.17 -0.92
CA SER A 66 -5.85 11.43 -2.10
C SER A 66 -4.97 11.02 -3.25
N ARG A 67 -5.36 9.94 -3.95
CA ARG A 67 -4.69 9.31 -5.08
C ARG A 67 -3.74 10.33 -5.69
N LEU A 68 -2.44 10.21 -5.43
CA LEU A 68 -1.47 10.95 -6.23
C LEU A 68 -1.75 10.49 -7.64
N LYS A 69 -2.48 11.32 -8.39
CA LYS A 69 -2.69 11.17 -9.80
C LYS A 69 -1.31 11.42 -10.38
N PHE A 70 -0.46 10.40 -10.39
CA PHE A 70 0.63 10.37 -11.35
C PHE A 70 -0.06 10.52 -12.70
N CYS A 71 0.13 11.69 -13.33
CA CYS A 71 -0.47 12.01 -14.60
C CYS A 71 -0.26 10.82 -15.54
N GLN A 72 -1.35 10.20 -15.99
CA GLN A 72 -1.34 9.05 -16.91
C GLN A 72 -0.92 9.45 -18.34
N LEU A 73 -0.46 10.68 -18.52
CA LEU A 73 0.09 11.19 -19.75
C LEU A 73 1.60 10.92 -19.71
N ALA A 74 2.02 9.93 -20.48
CA ALA A 74 3.41 9.47 -20.62
C ALA A 74 4.42 10.57 -21.07
N GLU A 75 3.93 11.77 -21.37
CA GLU A 75 4.69 12.96 -21.74
C GLU A 75 5.24 13.77 -20.53
N CYS A 76 4.80 13.50 -19.29
CA CYS A 76 5.27 14.26 -18.11
C CYS A 76 6.51 13.68 -17.42
N TRP A 77 7.09 12.58 -17.90
CA TRP A 77 8.17 11.88 -17.20
C TRP A 77 9.59 12.13 -17.73
N GLU A 78 9.77 13.09 -18.63
CA GLU A 78 11.07 13.32 -19.29
C GLU A 78 12.01 14.31 -18.59
N ARG A 79 11.80 14.63 -17.30
CA ARG A 79 12.69 15.58 -16.58
C ARG A 79 13.11 15.24 -15.15
N SER A 80 13.10 13.96 -14.79
CA SER A 80 13.81 13.49 -13.59
C SER A 80 14.79 12.36 -13.92
N ARG A 81 15.51 12.48 -15.03
CA ARG A 81 16.75 11.70 -15.24
C ARG A 81 17.83 12.38 -14.39
N ILE A 82 17.90 11.98 -13.12
CA ILE A 82 19.06 12.28 -12.28
C ILE A 82 20.25 11.65 -13.00
N HIS A 83 21.11 12.52 -13.52
CA HIS A 83 22.32 12.17 -14.23
C HIS A 83 23.33 11.66 -13.19
N TYR A 84 23.21 10.41 -12.76
CA TYR A 84 24.36 9.71 -12.19
C TYR A 84 25.26 9.34 -13.36
N GLY A 85 26.19 10.24 -13.65
CA GLY A 85 27.35 9.91 -14.46
C GLY A 85 28.10 8.77 -13.79
N CYS A 86 28.31 7.69 -14.52
CA CYS A 86 29.38 6.75 -14.23
C CYS A 86 30.42 6.96 -15.32
N LEU A 87 31.51 7.62 -14.92
CA LEU A 87 32.81 7.51 -15.58
C LEU A 87 33.28 6.05 -15.59
#